data_AF-A0A663M3L1-F1
#
_entry.id   AF-A0A663M3L1-F1
#
_cell.length_a   1.000
_cell.length_b   1.000
_cell.length_c   1.000
_cell.angle_alpha   90.00
_cell.angle_beta   90.00
_cell.angle_gamma   90.00
#
_symmetry.space_group_name_H-M   'P 1'
#
loop_
_entity.id
_entity.type
_entity.pdbx_description
1 polymer ?
#
loop_
_entity_poly.entity_id
_entity_poly.type
_entity_poly.pdbx_seq_one_letter_code
_entity_poly.pdbx_strand_id
1 'polypeptide(L)'
;MELRTVVATVESGEQDTVLKVLQVYNQEKSQCFTFDDEEREERKKMAQLLIKFLERELQPSCQVTCLESIRILSRDKHCLEPFTTKESLKTLSSSPRAQELTAEARLVVGLAKRIKLYNERSLPHEVKFFDLRLLFLLTALRVDVRQQLAQELRGVSLMTDTLELTLGVKWMDPYEVAAEEGLLPPLPRQETERAMEILKVLFNITFDSSKREVDEEDAALYRHLGALLRHCLMISADGEDRTEEFHSHTVNLLGNLPLKCLDVLLTPKVRPGSLEYMGVNMDAVSILLDFLERRLDRGHKLKESLTPVLNLLTESARVHRQTRKFLKAKVLPPLRDVRNRPEVGNSLRNKLVRLMTHIDTDVKHCAAEFLFVLCKESVSRFVKYTGYGNAAGLLAARGLMAGGREEGEYSEDEDTDTEEYKEAKPNINPVTGRVEEKLPNPMEGMTEEQKEYEAMKLVNMFDKLSREQVIQPMGITPSGSLAPLQNAIRDVADERSSSDSDLGLD
;
A
#
# COMPACT_ATOMS: atom_id res chain seq x y z
N MET A 1 -29.51 -21.60 -28.61
CA MET A 1 -29.11 -22.62 -29.60
C MET A 1 -28.46 -23.82 -28.89
N GLU A 2 -28.69 -25.06 -29.32
CA GLU A 2 -28.01 -26.23 -28.74
C GLU A 2 -26.51 -26.23 -29.12
N LEU A 3 -25.63 -26.35 -28.12
CA LEU A 3 -24.18 -26.33 -28.33
C LEU A 3 -23.70 -27.44 -29.27
N ARG A 4 -24.34 -28.61 -29.24
CA ARG A 4 -24.04 -29.74 -30.14
C ARG A 4 -24.20 -29.38 -31.61
N THR A 5 -25.22 -28.61 -31.96
CA THR A 5 -25.45 -28.13 -33.33
C THR A 5 -24.35 -27.15 -33.75
N VAL A 6 -23.91 -26.29 -32.84
CA VAL A 6 -22.79 -25.36 -33.08
C VAL A 6 -21.52 -26.16 -33.36
N VAL A 7 -21.18 -27.11 -32.49
CA VAL A 7 -19.98 -27.97 -32.64
C VAL A 7 -19.98 -28.73 -33.96
N ALA A 8 -21.10 -29.37 -34.33
CA ALA A 8 -21.23 -30.09 -35.59
C ALA A 8 -21.04 -29.17 -36.81
N THR A 9 -21.50 -27.92 -36.72
CA THR A 9 -21.34 -26.92 -37.78
C THR A 9 -19.89 -26.43 -37.87
N VAL A 10 -19.20 -26.21 -36.74
CA VAL A 10 -17.76 -25.87 -36.76
C VAL A 10 -16.93 -27.03 -37.33
N GLU A 11 -17.32 -28.27 -37.04
CA GLU A 11 -16.66 -29.48 -37.54
C GLU A 11 -16.79 -29.65 -39.07
N SER A 12 -17.88 -29.16 -39.69
CA SER A 12 -18.03 -29.17 -41.15
C SER A 12 -16.99 -28.29 -41.85
N GLY A 13 -16.52 -27.24 -41.17
CA GLY A 13 -15.46 -26.34 -41.63
C GLY A 13 -15.83 -25.43 -42.79
N GLU A 14 -17.12 -25.30 -43.13
CA GLU A 14 -17.59 -24.38 -44.17
C GLU A 14 -17.74 -22.96 -43.61
N GLN A 15 -16.99 -22.01 -44.17
CA GLN A 15 -16.81 -20.70 -43.58
C GLN A 15 -18.09 -19.89 -43.37
N ASP A 16 -19.00 -19.86 -44.35
CA ASP A 16 -20.21 -19.04 -44.27
C ASP A 16 -21.22 -19.60 -43.26
N THR A 17 -21.30 -20.93 -43.12
CA THR A 17 -22.18 -21.58 -42.15
C THR A 17 -21.61 -21.47 -40.74
N VAL A 18 -20.28 -21.63 -40.59
CA VAL A 18 -19.57 -21.38 -39.33
C VAL A 18 -19.72 -19.93 -38.88
N LEU A 19 -19.59 -18.95 -39.78
CA LEU A 19 -19.78 -17.54 -39.45
C LEU A 19 -21.18 -17.30 -38.87
N LYS A 20 -22.23 -17.76 -39.56
CA LYS A 20 -23.63 -17.55 -39.14
C LYS A 20 -23.93 -18.21 -37.80
N VAL A 21 -23.51 -19.46 -37.60
CA VAL A 21 -23.78 -20.20 -36.36
C VAL A 21 -23.05 -19.55 -35.17
N LEU A 22 -21.80 -19.12 -35.36
CA LEU A 22 -21.02 -18.49 -34.31
C LEU A 22 -21.52 -17.07 -33.98
N GLN A 23 -22.06 -16.32 -34.95
CA GLN A 23 -22.69 -15.03 -34.68
C GLN A 23 -23.88 -15.17 -33.72
N VAL A 24 -24.76 -16.16 -33.97
CA VAL A 24 -25.89 -16.46 -33.08
C VAL A 24 -25.40 -16.89 -31.70
N TYR A 25 -24.41 -17.81 -31.67
CA TYR A 25 -23.80 -18.26 -30.41
C TYR A 25 -23.21 -17.10 -29.60
N ASN A 26 -22.44 -16.21 -30.25
CA ASN A 26 -21.80 -15.08 -29.60
C ASN A 26 -22.83 -14.09 -29.07
N GLN A 27 -23.91 -13.83 -29.82
CA GLN A 27 -25.00 -12.97 -29.36
C GLN A 27 -25.66 -13.53 -28.09
N GLU A 28 -25.96 -14.83 -28.06
CA GLU A 28 -26.56 -15.51 -26.91
C GLU A 28 -25.62 -15.57 -25.69
N LYS A 29 -24.32 -15.77 -25.91
CA LYS A 29 -23.33 -16.06 -24.83
C LYS A 29 -22.38 -14.89 -24.51
N SER A 30 -22.54 -13.72 -25.14
CA SER A 30 -21.64 -12.57 -24.98
C SER A 30 -21.45 -12.11 -23.52
N GLN A 31 -22.49 -12.21 -22.69
CA GLN A 31 -22.50 -11.87 -21.26
C GLN A 31 -22.54 -13.11 -20.34
N CYS A 32 -22.23 -14.29 -20.88
CA CYS A 32 -22.17 -15.52 -20.09
C CYS A 32 -20.83 -15.64 -19.35
N PHE A 33 -20.91 -15.76 -18.02
CA PHE A 33 -19.75 -15.96 -17.13
C PHE A 33 -19.88 -17.24 -16.28
N THR A 34 -21.00 -17.94 -16.38
CA THR A 34 -21.31 -19.19 -15.68
C THR A 34 -21.71 -20.23 -16.71
N PHE A 35 -21.05 -21.39 -16.68
CA PHE A 35 -21.23 -22.44 -17.67
C PHE A 35 -21.73 -23.72 -17.00
N ASP A 36 -22.63 -24.42 -17.67
CA ASP A 36 -23.17 -25.69 -17.20
C ASP A 36 -22.12 -26.80 -17.29
N ASP A 37 -22.10 -27.71 -16.33
CA ASP A 37 -21.21 -28.87 -16.34
C ASP A 37 -21.63 -29.92 -17.36
N GLU A 38 -22.92 -29.99 -17.73
CA GLU A 38 -23.43 -30.97 -18.71
C GLU A 38 -22.84 -30.77 -20.12
N GLU A 39 -22.61 -29.52 -20.51
CA GLU A 39 -22.10 -29.13 -21.84
C GLU A 39 -20.56 -29.02 -21.89
N ARG A 40 -19.86 -29.45 -20.82
CA ARG A 40 -18.41 -29.22 -20.67
C ARG A 40 -17.58 -29.85 -21.78
N GLU A 41 -17.89 -31.09 -22.15
CA GLU A 41 -17.11 -31.82 -23.16
C GLU A 41 -17.36 -31.26 -24.57
N GLU A 42 -18.60 -30.87 -24.87
CA GLU A 42 -18.94 -30.16 -26.11
C GLU A 42 -18.19 -28.81 -26.22
N ARG A 43 -18.08 -28.05 -25.12
CA ARG A 43 -17.31 -26.79 -25.12
C ARG A 43 -15.82 -27.02 -25.35
N LYS A 44 -15.23 -28.04 -24.74
CA LYS A 44 -13.83 -28.42 -25.01
C LYS A 44 -13.62 -28.82 -26.46
N LYS A 45 -14.54 -29.61 -27.04
CA LYS A 45 -14.49 -29.98 -28.46
C LYS A 45 -14.58 -28.74 -29.35
N MET A 46 -15.51 -27.82 -29.05
CA MET A 46 -15.64 -26.54 -29.75
C MET A 46 -14.33 -25.73 -29.70
N ALA A 47 -13.71 -25.62 -28.52
CA ALA A 47 -12.46 -24.89 -28.33
C ALA A 47 -11.32 -25.44 -29.20
N GLN A 48 -11.15 -26.77 -29.24
CA GLN A 48 -10.14 -27.42 -30.09
C GLN A 48 -10.41 -27.20 -31.58
N LEU A 49 -11.67 -27.30 -32.00
CA LEU A 49 -12.07 -27.07 -33.40
C LEU A 49 -11.81 -25.62 -33.82
N LEU A 50 -12.13 -24.64 -32.97
CA LEU A 50 -11.92 -23.22 -33.27
C LEU A 50 -10.44 -22.88 -33.44
N ILE A 51 -9.54 -23.43 -32.63
CA ILE A 51 -8.10 -23.21 -32.80
C ILE A 51 -7.62 -23.79 -34.14
N LYS A 52 -7.98 -25.03 -34.46
CA LYS A 52 -7.65 -25.65 -35.76
C LYS A 52 -8.26 -24.88 -36.93
N PHE A 53 -9.43 -24.28 -36.74
CA PHE A 53 -10.10 -23.49 -37.76
C PHE A 53 -9.36 -22.18 -38.04
N LEU A 54 -8.82 -21.53 -37.00
CA LEU A 54 -8.00 -20.32 -37.12
C LEU A 54 -6.63 -20.55 -37.79
N GLU A 55 -6.17 -21.79 -37.91
CA GLU A 55 -4.95 -22.13 -38.66
C GLU A 55 -5.16 -22.03 -40.19
N ARG A 56 -6.41 -21.96 -40.64
CA ARG A 56 -6.77 -21.78 -42.05
C ARG A 56 -6.79 -20.30 -42.42
N GLU A 57 -6.69 -20.02 -43.71
CA GLU A 57 -7.00 -18.68 -44.23
C GLU A 57 -8.50 -18.43 -44.13
N LEU A 58 -8.89 -17.49 -43.27
CA LEU A 58 -10.29 -17.13 -43.04
C LEU A 58 -10.59 -15.71 -43.53
N GLN A 59 -11.82 -15.49 -43.98
CA GLN A 59 -12.36 -14.15 -44.16
C GLN A 59 -12.26 -13.35 -42.84
N PRO A 60 -11.95 -12.04 -42.88
CA PRO A 60 -11.77 -11.22 -41.68
C PRO A 60 -12.95 -11.25 -40.71
N SER A 61 -14.19 -11.25 -41.24
CA SER A 61 -15.42 -11.36 -40.44
C SER A 61 -15.47 -12.66 -39.65
N CYS A 62 -15.17 -13.79 -40.32
CA CYS A 62 -15.13 -15.11 -39.73
C CYS A 62 -14.03 -15.23 -38.67
N GLN A 63 -12.84 -14.69 -38.94
CA GLN A 63 -11.74 -14.66 -37.97
C GLN A 63 -12.14 -13.92 -36.69
N VAL A 64 -12.75 -12.73 -36.80
CA VAL A 64 -13.23 -11.95 -35.64
C VAL A 64 -14.30 -12.71 -34.87
N THR A 65 -15.27 -13.31 -35.56
CA THR A 65 -16.33 -14.10 -34.91
C THR A 65 -15.76 -15.32 -34.18
N CYS A 66 -14.78 -16.04 -34.76
CA CYS A 66 -14.09 -17.15 -34.10
C CYS A 66 -13.32 -16.69 -32.85
N LEU A 67 -12.59 -15.58 -32.93
CA LEU A 67 -11.86 -15.01 -31.79
C LEU A 67 -12.82 -14.58 -30.66
N GLU A 68 -13.98 -14.04 -31.00
CA GLU A 68 -15.02 -13.71 -30.02
C GLU A 68 -15.58 -14.98 -29.34
N SER A 69 -15.81 -16.07 -30.10
CA SER A 69 -16.22 -17.35 -29.52
C SER A 69 -15.15 -17.92 -28.59
N ILE A 70 -13.87 -17.86 -28.99
CA ILE A 70 -12.74 -18.26 -28.14
C ILE A 70 -12.70 -17.43 -26.86
N ARG A 71 -12.90 -16.11 -26.95
CA ARG A 71 -12.96 -15.21 -25.78
C ARG A 71 -14.11 -15.55 -24.82
N ILE A 72 -15.25 -16.03 -25.32
CA ILE A 72 -16.35 -16.52 -24.49
C ILE A 72 -15.95 -17.82 -23.81
N LEU A 73 -15.44 -18.80 -24.57
CA LEU A 73 -15.02 -20.10 -24.05
C LEU A 73 -13.86 -19.99 -23.06
N SER A 74 -12.96 -19.02 -23.22
CA SER A 74 -11.83 -18.80 -22.31
C SER A 74 -12.26 -18.30 -20.92
N ARG A 75 -13.54 -17.96 -20.72
CA ARG A 75 -14.10 -17.65 -19.39
C ARG A 75 -14.39 -18.90 -18.58
N ASP A 76 -14.57 -20.06 -19.23
CA ASP A 76 -14.74 -21.34 -18.56
C ASP A 76 -13.36 -21.93 -18.23
N LYS A 77 -13.04 -21.99 -16.92
CA LYS A 77 -11.78 -22.56 -16.42
C LYS A 77 -11.54 -24.01 -16.87
N HIS A 78 -12.61 -24.77 -17.15
CA HIS A 78 -12.51 -26.16 -17.59
C HIS A 78 -12.26 -26.31 -19.11
N CYS A 79 -12.34 -25.21 -19.86
CA CYS A 79 -12.12 -25.16 -21.30
C CYS A 79 -10.83 -24.41 -21.69
N LEU A 80 -9.95 -24.11 -20.74
CA LEU A 80 -8.71 -23.37 -21.01
C LEU A 80 -7.61 -24.20 -21.68
N GLU A 81 -7.54 -25.50 -21.38
CA GLU A 81 -6.47 -26.39 -21.87
C GLU A 81 -6.23 -26.32 -23.39
N PRO A 82 -7.26 -26.31 -24.26
CA PRO A 82 -7.05 -26.19 -25.71
C PRO A 82 -6.41 -24.86 -26.15
N PHE A 83 -6.50 -23.81 -25.33
CA PHE A 83 -5.99 -22.47 -25.66
C PHE A 83 -4.58 -22.20 -25.11
N THR A 84 -4.10 -23.01 -24.16
CA THR A 84 -2.84 -22.77 -23.45
C THR A 84 -1.64 -23.51 -24.05
N THR A 85 -1.83 -24.29 -25.13
CA THR A 85 -0.73 -24.95 -25.82
C THR A 85 0.17 -23.93 -26.55
N LYS A 86 1.45 -24.29 -26.76
CA LYS A 86 2.40 -23.43 -27.48
C LYS A 86 1.92 -23.11 -28.90
N GLU A 87 1.27 -24.06 -29.56
CA GLU A 87 0.73 -23.91 -30.92
C GLU A 87 -0.48 -22.98 -30.92
N SER A 88 -1.44 -23.22 -30.02
CA SER A 88 -2.63 -22.36 -29.87
C SER A 88 -2.26 -20.90 -29.62
N LEU A 89 -1.30 -20.64 -28.71
CA LEU A 89 -0.84 -19.28 -28.40
C LEU A 89 -0.13 -18.63 -29.60
N LYS A 90 0.60 -19.39 -30.42
CA LYS A 90 1.16 -18.89 -31.68
C LYS A 90 0.04 -18.52 -32.65
N THR A 91 -0.95 -19.38 -32.85
CA THR A 91 -2.10 -19.14 -33.74
C THR A 91 -2.84 -17.86 -33.33
N LEU A 92 -3.10 -17.67 -32.04
CA LEU A 92 -3.74 -16.47 -31.48
C LEU A 92 -2.89 -15.19 -31.59
N SER A 93 -1.58 -15.31 -31.78
CA SER A 93 -0.69 -14.16 -31.96
C SER A 93 -0.77 -13.54 -33.38
N SER A 94 -1.44 -14.22 -34.31
CA SER A 94 -1.96 -13.80 -35.64
C SER A 94 -1.06 -13.02 -36.61
N SER A 95 0.18 -12.67 -36.29
CA SER A 95 1.17 -12.22 -37.28
C SER A 95 2.38 -13.15 -37.29
N PRO A 96 3.02 -13.41 -38.45
CA PRO A 96 4.25 -14.22 -38.52
C PRO A 96 5.32 -13.74 -37.52
N ARG A 97 5.42 -12.41 -37.36
CA ARG A 97 6.34 -11.78 -36.41
C ARG A 97 5.95 -12.01 -34.95
N ALA A 98 4.67 -12.02 -34.63
CA ALA A 98 4.19 -12.33 -33.28
C ALA A 98 4.23 -13.84 -33.00
N GLN A 99 4.07 -14.71 -34.01
CA GLN A 99 4.27 -16.15 -33.90
C GLN A 99 5.72 -16.51 -33.54
N GLU A 100 6.71 -15.83 -34.13
CA GLU A 100 8.13 -15.92 -33.76
C GLU A 100 8.36 -15.45 -32.31
N LEU A 101 7.82 -14.28 -31.94
CA LEU A 101 7.96 -13.72 -30.59
C LEU A 101 7.30 -14.59 -29.51
N THR A 102 6.14 -15.19 -29.80
CA THR A 102 5.45 -16.11 -28.88
C THR A 102 6.16 -17.46 -28.80
N ALA A 103 6.85 -17.91 -29.85
CA ALA A 103 7.65 -19.15 -29.85
C ALA A 103 8.81 -19.12 -28.83
N GLU A 104 9.35 -17.92 -28.57
CA GLU A 104 10.47 -17.63 -27.66
C GLU A 104 10.02 -16.97 -26.33
N ALA A 105 8.71 -16.83 -26.09
CA ALA A 105 8.16 -16.11 -24.93
C ALA A 105 8.54 -14.60 -24.82
N ARG A 106 8.78 -13.93 -25.96
CA ARG A 106 9.10 -12.48 -26.05
C ARG A 106 7.88 -11.59 -26.31
N LEU A 107 6.69 -12.02 -25.87
CA LEU A 107 5.45 -11.23 -25.99
C LEU A 107 5.57 -9.84 -25.36
N VAL A 108 6.25 -9.74 -24.21
CA VAL A 108 6.52 -8.48 -23.51
C VAL A 108 7.30 -7.49 -24.38
N VAL A 109 8.24 -7.97 -25.20
CA VAL A 109 9.02 -7.12 -26.11
C VAL A 109 8.12 -6.54 -27.20
N GLY A 110 7.21 -7.35 -27.75
CA GLY A 110 6.22 -6.90 -28.74
C GLY A 110 5.26 -5.86 -28.17
N LEU A 111 4.75 -6.10 -26.96
CA LEU A 111 3.87 -5.16 -26.25
C LEU A 111 4.59 -3.84 -25.95
N ALA A 112 5.80 -3.89 -25.38
CA ALA A 112 6.59 -2.70 -25.09
C ALA A 112 6.87 -1.86 -26.35
N LYS A 113 7.18 -2.51 -27.48
CA LYS A 113 7.33 -1.83 -28.78
C LYS A 113 6.03 -1.19 -29.26
N ARG A 114 4.89 -1.85 -29.10
CA ARG A 114 3.59 -1.28 -29.48
C ARG A 114 3.21 -0.08 -28.61
N ILE A 115 3.48 -0.15 -27.32
CA ILE A 115 3.22 0.95 -26.36
C ILE A 115 4.06 2.18 -26.70
N LYS A 116 5.34 2.01 -27.06
CA LYS A 116 6.20 3.11 -27.55
C LYS A 116 5.59 3.90 -28.71
N LEU A 117 4.75 3.27 -29.52
CA LEU A 117 4.15 3.86 -30.71
C LEU A 117 2.76 4.46 -30.46
N TYR A 118 2.30 4.58 -29.21
CA TYR A 118 0.97 5.11 -28.88
C TYR A 118 0.74 6.57 -29.29
N ASN A 119 1.81 7.35 -29.39
CA ASN A 119 1.77 8.74 -29.85
C ASN A 119 1.77 8.84 -31.39
N GLU A 120 2.45 7.91 -32.07
CA GLU A 120 2.58 7.91 -33.53
C GLU A 120 1.39 7.25 -34.24
N ARG A 121 0.75 6.27 -33.58
CA ARG A 121 -0.35 5.50 -34.14
C ARG A 121 -1.64 5.78 -33.39
N SER A 122 -2.67 6.19 -34.14
CA SER A 122 -4.04 6.34 -33.64
C SER A 122 -4.67 4.96 -33.38
N LEU A 123 -4.25 4.31 -32.29
CA LEU A 123 -4.86 3.07 -31.81
C LEU A 123 -6.11 3.36 -30.97
N PRO A 124 -7.20 2.59 -31.13
CA PRO A 124 -8.39 2.72 -30.29
C PRO A 124 -8.11 2.50 -28.81
N HIS A 125 -8.92 3.11 -27.95
CA HIS A 125 -8.83 2.97 -26.49
C HIS A 125 -8.79 1.52 -26.03
N GLU A 126 -9.71 0.67 -26.52
CA GLU A 126 -9.81 -0.75 -26.16
C GLU A 126 -8.49 -1.50 -26.40
N VAL A 127 -7.82 -1.23 -27.52
CA VAL A 127 -6.53 -1.86 -27.83
C VAL A 127 -5.46 -1.40 -26.85
N LYS A 128 -5.37 -0.10 -26.58
CA LYS A 128 -4.42 0.45 -25.59
C LYS A 128 -4.67 -0.11 -24.19
N PHE A 129 -5.93 -0.23 -23.79
CA PHE A 129 -6.31 -0.77 -22.49
C PHE A 129 -5.95 -2.25 -22.36
N PHE A 130 -6.30 -3.10 -23.33
CA PHE A 130 -5.99 -4.52 -23.27
C PHE A 130 -4.50 -4.84 -23.42
N ASP A 131 -3.73 -4.01 -24.12
CA ASP A 131 -2.26 -4.08 -24.12
C ASP A 131 -1.68 -3.91 -22.72
N LEU A 132 -2.09 -2.83 -22.03
CA LEU A 132 -1.65 -2.51 -20.68
C LEU A 132 -2.13 -3.56 -19.68
N ARG A 133 -3.37 -4.03 -19.80
CA ARG A 133 -3.93 -5.10 -18.96
C ARG A 133 -3.17 -6.41 -19.15
N LEU A 134 -2.82 -6.78 -20.38
CA LEU A 134 -2.01 -7.97 -20.65
C LEU A 134 -0.61 -7.81 -20.07
N LEU A 135 0.01 -6.64 -20.22
CA LEU A 135 1.31 -6.33 -19.64
C LEU A 135 1.28 -6.40 -18.10
N PHE A 136 0.22 -5.90 -17.47
CA PHE A 136 -0.02 -6.04 -16.04
C PHE A 136 -0.11 -7.51 -15.62
N LEU A 137 -0.92 -8.33 -16.30
CA LEU A 137 -1.05 -9.75 -15.97
C LEU A 137 0.27 -10.50 -16.11
N LEU A 138 1.01 -10.25 -17.20
CA LEU A 138 2.31 -10.86 -17.43
C LEU A 138 3.30 -10.49 -16.32
N THR A 139 3.42 -9.20 -15.99
CA THR A 139 4.35 -8.73 -14.95
C THR A 139 3.92 -9.13 -13.53
N ALA A 140 2.63 -9.28 -13.27
CA ALA A 140 2.10 -9.75 -12.00
C ALA A 140 2.42 -11.24 -11.77
N LEU A 141 2.20 -12.07 -12.79
CA LEU A 141 2.27 -13.52 -12.68
C LEU A 141 3.67 -14.12 -12.97
N ARG A 142 4.52 -13.39 -13.69
CA ARG A 142 5.83 -13.89 -14.17
C ARG A 142 6.97 -12.98 -13.73
N VAL A 143 7.78 -13.49 -12.79
CA VAL A 143 8.94 -12.76 -12.22
C VAL A 143 10.02 -12.50 -13.29
N ASP A 144 10.26 -13.45 -14.19
CA ASP A 144 11.18 -13.32 -15.32
C ASP A 144 10.75 -12.21 -16.28
N VAL A 145 9.46 -12.14 -16.62
CA VAL A 145 8.92 -11.07 -17.47
C VAL A 145 8.96 -9.71 -16.78
N ARG A 146 8.68 -9.66 -15.48
CA ARG A 146 8.79 -8.45 -14.66
C ARG A 146 10.22 -7.91 -14.67
N GLN A 147 11.21 -8.78 -14.45
CA GLN A 147 12.62 -8.40 -14.47
C GLN A 147 13.06 -7.94 -15.86
N GLN A 148 12.67 -8.67 -16.92
CA GLN A 148 12.95 -8.28 -18.29
C GLN A 148 12.36 -6.91 -18.64
N LEU A 149 11.10 -6.64 -18.27
CA LEU A 149 10.49 -5.33 -18.51
C LEU A 149 11.21 -4.23 -17.73
N ALA A 150 11.52 -4.46 -16.46
CA ALA A 150 12.18 -3.48 -15.60
C ALA A 150 13.58 -3.10 -16.11
N GLN A 151 14.42 -4.11 -16.37
CA GLN A 151 15.85 -3.94 -16.62
C GLN A 151 16.19 -3.84 -18.12
N GLU A 152 15.75 -4.80 -18.93
CA GLU A 152 16.15 -4.88 -20.35
C GLU A 152 15.37 -3.89 -21.23
N LEU A 153 14.09 -3.67 -20.93
CA LEU A 153 13.19 -2.88 -21.76
C LEU A 153 13.01 -1.44 -21.27
N ARG A 154 13.71 -1.04 -20.20
CA ARG A 154 13.58 0.28 -19.53
C ARG A 154 12.12 0.60 -19.19
N GLY A 155 11.43 -0.37 -18.59
CA GLY A 155 9.98 -0.34 -18.37
C GLY A 155 9.50 0.84 -17.53
N VAL A 156 10.31 1.30 -16.56
CA VAL A 156 9.95 2.47 -15.73
C VAL A 156 9.85 3.72 -16.60
N SER A 157 10.86 4.02 -17.42
CA SER A 157 10.83 5.15 -18.37
C SER A 157 9.67 5.01 -19.36
N LEU A 158 9.53 3.84 -20.00
CA LEU A 158 8.44 3.61 -20.95
C LEU A 158 7.05 3.86 -20.36
N MET A 159 6.78 3.32 -19.17
CA MET A 159 5.49 3.50 -18.51
C MET A 159 5.29 4.92 -17.98
N THR A 160 6.36 5.60 -17.57
CA THR A 160 6.31 7.00 -17.14
C THR A 160 5.92 7.90 -18.31
N ASP A 161 6.56 7.75 -19.48
CA ASP A 161 6.20 8.47 -20.70
C ASP A 161 4.74 8.15 -21.12
N THR A 162 4.33 6.90 -20.99
CA THR A 162 2.95 6.48 -21.30
C THR A 162 1.94 7.09 -20.34
N LEU A 163 2.29 7.23 -19.05
CA LEU A 163 1.46 7.89 -18.06
C LEU A 163 1.34 9.37 -18.36
N GLU A 164 2.45 10.05 -18.65
CA GLU A 164 2.47 11.45 -19.06
C GLU A 164 1.53 11.71 -20.25
N LEU A 165 1.66 10.91 -21.31
CA LEU A 165 0.78 10.97 -22.49
C LEU A 165 -0.69 10.73 -22.15
N THR A 166 -0.98 9.86 -21.19
CA THR A 166 -2.36 9.53 -20.79
C THR A 166 -2.98 10.67 -19.96
N LEU A 167 -2.17 11.36 -19.15
CA LEU A 167 -2.61 12.49 -18.34
C LEU A 167 -2.69 13.80 -19.17
N GLY A 168 -1.97 13.88 -20.30
CA GLY A 168 -1.98 15.06 -21.17
C GLY A 168 -1.36 16.29 -20.53
N VAL A 169 -0.39 16.11 -19.63
CA VAL A 169 0.24 17.19 -18.86
C VAL A 169 1.33 17.92 -19.65
N LYS A 170 1.64 19.15 -19.24
CA LYS A 170 2.78 19.93 -19.74
C LYS A 170 3.75 20.22 -18.60
N TRP A 171 5.04 20.05 -18.86
CA TRP A 171 6.10 20.37 -17.90
C TRP A 171 6.37 21.89 -17.87
N MET A 172 6.28 22.48 -16.69
CA MET A 172 6.58 23.88 -16.44
C MET A 172 7.99 24.05 -15.84
N ASP A 173 8.38 23.12 -14.98
CA ASP A 173 9.72 22.98 -14.39
C ASP A 173 10.09 21.47 -14.38
N PRO A 174 11.37 21.07 -14.18
CA PRO A 174 11.82 19.66 -14.29
C PRO A 174 11.01 18.65 -13.46
N TYR A 175 10.38 19.11 -12.37
CA TYR A 175 9.53 18.32 -11.49
C TYR A 175 8.18 19.00 -11.18
N GLU A 176 7.75 19.92 -12.04
CA GLU A 176 6.46 20.61 -11.93
C GLU A 176 5.66 20.47 -13.22
N VAL A 177 4.60 19.66 -13.15
CA VAL A 177 3.61 19.54 -14.22
C VAL A 177 2.41 20.42 -13.93
N ALA A 178 1.89 21.07 -14.96
CA ALA A 178 0.63 21.76 -14.94
C ALA A 178 -0.30 21.17 -16.00
N ALA A 179 -1.59 21.19 -15.68
CA ALA A 179 -2.61 21.13 -16.71
C ALA A 179 -3.01 22.57 -17.09
N GLU A 180 -3.63 22.75 -18.25
CA GLU A 180 -4.02 24.08 -18.75
C GLU A 180 -4.86 24.84 -17.69
N GLU A 181 -4.55 26.12 -17.50
CA GLU A 181 -5.05 26.95 -16.39
C GLU A 181 -6.59 26.93 -16.27
N GLY A 182 -7.12 26.43 -15.14
CA GLY A 182 -8.55 26.40 -14.83
C GLY A 182 -8.91 25.41 -13.71
N LEU A 183 -10.20 25.35 -13.33
CA LEU A 183 -10.73 24.21 -12.57
C LEU A 183 -10.54 22.97 -13.43
N LEU A 184 -9.63 22.08 -13.02
CA LEU A 184 -9.35 20.86 -13.76
C LEU A 184 -10.62 20.01 -13.85
N PRO A 185 -11.16 19.76 -15.05
CA PRO A 185 -12.22 18.78 -15.19
C PRO A 185 -11.67 17.42 -14.72
N PRO A 186 -12.55 16.55 -14.18
CA PRO A 186 -12.14 15.19 -13.85
C PRO A 186 -11.51 14.50 -15.06
N LEU A 187 -10.48 13.70 -14.81
CA LEU A 187 -9.84 12.89 -15.85
C LEU A 187 -10.91 12.00 -16.50
N PRO A 188 -11.05 12.00 -17.84
CA PRO A 188 -12.11 11.23 -18.46
C PRO A 188 -11.92 9.73 -18.23
N ARG A 189 -13.03 9.00 -18.35
CA ARG A 189 -13.09 7.58 -17.96
C ARG A 189 -12.03 6.72 -18.65
N GLN A 190 -11.88 6.89 -19.96
CA GLN A 190 -10.96 6.06 -20.76
C GLN A 190 -9.49 6.31 -20.40
N GLU A 191 -9.15 7.56 -20.08
CA GLU A 191 -7.83 7.98 -19.62
C GLU A 191 -7.56 7.43 -18.22
N THR A 192 -8.55 7.51 -17.33
CA THR A 192 -8.47 6.96 -15.96
C THR A 192 -8.22 5.45 -15.99
N GLU A 193 -8.98 4.70 -16.80
CA GLU A 193 -8.82 3.25 -16.94
C GLU A 193 -7.40 2.89 -17.42
N ARG A 194 -6.87 3.60 -18.43
CA ARG A 194 -5.49 3.39 -18.90
C ARG A 194 -4.45 3.78 -17.86
N ALA A 195 -4.61 4.93 -17.20
CA ALA A 195 -3.70 5.40 -16.17
C ALA A 195 -3.60 4.39 -15.02
N MET A 196 -4.72 3.83 -14.56
CA MET A 196 -4.72 2.78 -13.54
C MET A 196 -3.99 1.51 -13.99
N GLU A 197 -4.13 1.06 -15.24
CA GLU A 197 -3.32 -0.06 -15.75
C GLU A 197 -1.82 0.26 -15.76
N ILE A 198 -1.44 1.46 -16.18
CA ILE A 198 -0.05 1.91 -16.19
C ILE A 198 0.53 1.93 -14.77
N LEU A 199 -0.21 2.49 -13.80
CA LEU A 199 0.16 2.50 -12.39
C LEU A 199 0.35 1.09 -11.82
N LYS A 200 -0.51 0.13 -12.20
CA LYS A 200 -0.38 -1.27 -11.79
C LYS A 200 0.85 -1.96 -12.40
N VAL A 201 1.16 -1.69 -13.67
CA VAL A 201 2.39 -2.19 -14.30
C VAL A 201 3.62 -1.61 -13.61
N LEU A 202 3.64 -0.28 -13.40
CA LEU A 202 4.70 0.43 -12.68
C LEU A 202 4.89 -0.15 -11.28
N PHE A 203 3.81 -0.39 -10.54
CA PHE A 203 3.86 -1.00 -9.21
C PHE A 203 4.56 -2.36 -9.25
N ASN A 204 4.20 -3.22 -10.21
CA ASN A 204 4.81 -4.55 -10.35
C ASN A 204 6.32 -4.45 -10.61
N ILE A 205 6.77 -3.56 -11.49
CA ILE A 205 8.19 -3.47 -11.88
C ILE A 205 9.06 -2.64 -10.92
N THR A 206 8.45 -1.91 -9.97
CA THR A 206 9.16 -1.06 -8.99
C THR A 206 9.10 -1.60 -7.56
N PHE A 207 8.48 -2.76 -7.33
CA PHE A 207 8.19 -3.29 -5.99
C PHE A 207 9.42 -3.37 -5.04
N ASP A 208 10.62 -3.62 -5.57
CA ASP A 208 11.85 -3.71 -4.76
C ASP A 208 12.75 -2.46 -4.84
N SER A 209 12.29 -1.38 -5.49
CA SER A 209 13.12 -0.20 -5.76
C SER A 209 13.37 0.67 -4.52
N SER A 210 12.42 0.75 -3.59
CA SER A 210 12.54 1.61 -2.39
C SER A 210 13.68 1.22 -1.44
N LYS A 211 14.13 -0.04 -1.49
CA LYS A 211 15.21 -0.59 -0.66
C LYS A 211 16.59 -0.56 -1.33
N ARG A 212 16.67 -0.14 -2.59
CA ARG A 212 17.92 -0.14 -3.35
C ARG A 212 18.56 1.23 -3.30
N GLU A 213 19.88 1.26 -3.22
CA GLU A 213 20.61 2.47 -3.61
C GLU A 213 20.45 2.67 -5.11
N VAL A 214 20.07 3.89 -5.45
CA VAL A 214 19.73 4.29 -6.82
C VAL A 214 20.74 5.34 -7.26
N ASP A 215 21.29 5.20 -8.47
CA ASP A 215 22.18 6.21 -9.04
C ASP A 215 21.43 7.53 -9.36
N GLU A 216 22.15 8.53 -9.87
CA GLU A 216 21.55 9.83 -10.17
C GLU A 216 20.63 9.81 -11.41
N GLU A 217 20.87 8.93 -12.39
CA GLU A 217 20.02 8.81 -13.58
C GLU A 217 18.66 8.23 -13.21
N ASP A 218 18.66 7.12 -12.49
CA ASP A 218 17.45 6.48 -11.99
C ASP A 218 16.75 7.36 -10.94
N ALA A 219 17.48 8.09 -10.09
CA ALA A 219 16.87 9.04 -9.16
C ALA A 219 16.14 10.17 -9.89
N ALA A 220 16.71 10.71 -10.97
CA ALA A 220 16.05 11.70 -11.80
C ALA A 220 14.77 11.14 -12.45
N LEU A 221 14.81 9.89 -12.95
CA LEU A 221 13.64 9.20 -13.48
C LEU A 221 12.54 9.00 -12.43
N TYR A 222 12.90 8.57 -11.21
CA TYR A 222 11.93 8.39 -10.14
C TYR A 222 11.34 9.71 -9.63
N ARG A 223 12.12 10.81 -9.61
CA ARG A 223 11.57 12.15 -9.32
C ARG A 223 10.61 12.61 -10.41
N HIS A 224 10.94 12.35 -11.68
CA HIS A 224 10.06 12.65 -12.80
C HIS A 224 8.73 11.89 -12.69
N LEU A 225 8.79 10.58 -12.43
CA LEU A 225 7.61 9.77 -12.12
C LEU A 225 6.85 10.31 -10.90
N GLY A 226 7.55 10.64 -9.82
CA GLY A 226 6.95 11.19 -8.60
C GLY A 226 6.21 12.51 -8.82
N ALA A 227 6.66 13.37 -9.74
CA ALA A 227 5.94 14.58 -10.14
C ALA A 227 4.61 14.25 -10.86
N LEU A 228 4.58 13.23 -11.72
CA LEU A 228 3.34 12.74 -12.33
C LEU A 228 2.39 12.14 -11.29
N LEU A 229 2.91 11.35 -10.34
CA LEU A 229 2.10 10.78 -9.26
C LEU A 229 1.54 11.85 -8.34
N ARG A 230 2.30 12.91 -8.05
CA ARG A 230 1.78 14.09 -7.36
C ARG A 230 0.61 14.68 -8.12
N HIS A 231 0.72 14.85 -9.44
CA HIS A 231 -0.40 15.33 -10.25
C HIS A 231 -1.62 14.39 -10.20
N CYS A 232 -1.42 13.07 -10.24
CA CYS A 232 -2.49 12.08 -10.06
C CYS A 232 -3.24 12.26 -8.73
N LEU A 233 -2.55 12.62 -7.64
CA LEU A 233 -3.20 12.93 -6.35
C LEU A 233 -4.02 14.23 -6.41
N MET A 234 -3.57 15.21 -7.17
CA MET A 234 -4.21 16.54 -7.26
C MET A 234 -5.48 16.54 -8.14
N ILE A 235 -5.65 15.56 -9.03
CA ILE A 235 -6.81 15.46 -9.93
C ILE A 235 -7.84 14.46 -9.43
N SER A 236 -9.08 14.63 -9.87
CA SER A 236 -10.17 13.67 -9.67
C SER A 236 -10.44 12.87 -10.94
N ALA A 237 -11.03 11.69 -10.77
CA ALA A 237 -11.60 10.89 -11.86
C ALA A 237 -13.12 11.07 -11.91
N ASP A 238 -13.75 10.49 -12.94
CA ASP A 238 -15.21 10.43 -13.08
C ASP A 238 -15.87 9.64 -11.93
N GLY A 239 -16.25 10.36 -10.87
CA GLY A 239 -16.88 9.85 -9.65
C GLY A 239 -15.93 9.68 -8.45
N GLU A 240 -16.48 9.70 -7.24
CA GLU A 240 -15.71 9.57 -5.99
C GLU A 240 -15.03 8.20 -5.86
N ASP A 241 -15.77 7.12 -6.15
CA ASP A 241 -15.24 5.75 -6.05
C ASP A 241 -14.03 5.51 -6.96
N ARG A 242 -14.11 5.99 -8.22
CA ARG A 242 -12.98 5.88 -9.15
C ARG A 242 -11.83 6.80 -8.78
N THR A 243 -12.12 7.99 -8.27
CA THR A 243 -11.07 8.90 -7.79
C THR A 243 -10.26 8.22 -6.69
N GLU A 244 -10.94 7.56 -5.77
CA GLU A 244 -10.29 6.85 -4.69
C GLU A 244 -9.54 5.58 -5.14
N GLU A 245 -10.06 4.82 -6.11
CA GLU A 245 -9.33 3.69 -6.72
C GLU A 245 -8.05 4.18 -7.41
N PHE A 246 -8.17 5.26 -8.18
CA PHE A 246 -7.06 5.91 -8.87
C PHE A 246 -5.99 6.43 -7.89
N HIS A 247 -6.42 7.13 -6.82
CA HIS A 247 -5.53 7.57 -5.74
C HIS A 247 -4.90 6.37 -5.02
N SER A 248 -5.63 5.27 -4.82
CA SER A 248 -5.09 4.04 -4.20
C SER A 248 -3.92 3.47 -4.99
N HIS A 249 -4.02 3.39 -6.32
CA HIS A 249 -2.93 2.92 -7.17
C HIS A 249 -1.74 3.90 -7.17
N THR A 250 -2.03 5.21 -7.11
CA THR A 250 -1.01 6.26 -7.03
C THR A 250 -0.22 6.17 -5.73
N VAL A 251 -0.90 6.02 -4.58
CA VAL A 251 -0.28 5.87 -3.25
C VAL A 251 0.57 4.60 -3.18
N ASN A 252 0.06 3.47 -3.69
CA ASN A 252 0.81 2.22 -3.73
C ASN A 252 2.14 2.37 -4.50
N LEU A 253 2.12 3.10 -5.62
CA LEU A 253 3.32 3.32 -6.41
C LEU A 253 4.27 4.35 -5.78
N LEU A 254 3.75 5.39 -5.13
CA LEU A 254 4.58 6.33 -4.35
C LEU A 254 5.36 5.61 -3.25
N GLY A 255 4.75 4.61 -2.60
CA GLY A 255 5.42 3.77 -1.60
C GLY A 255 6.58 2.92 -2.13
N ASN A 256 6.68 2.72 -3.45
CA ASN A 256 7.78 1.99 -4.08
C ASN A 256 8.95 2.88 -4.49
N LEU A 257 8.76 4.22 -4.50
CA LEU A 257 9.83 5.14 -4.88
C LEU A 257 10.95 5.16 -3.83
N PRO A 258 12.22 5.38 -4.23
CA PRO A 258 13.30 5.63 -3.29
C PRO A 258 12.99 6.84 -2.42
N LEU A 259 13.30 6.75 -1.12
CA LEU A 259 12.95 7.78 -0.13
C LEU A 259 13.49 9.17 -0.48
N LYS A 260 14.70 9.24 -1.04
CA LYS A 260 15.34 10.50 -1.50
C LYS A 260 14.59 11.20 -2.64
N CYS A 261 13.69 10.51 -3.33
CA CYS A 261 12.91 11.03 -4.46
C CYS A 261 11.51 11.51 -4.03
N LEU A 262 11.13 11.32 -2.77
CA LEU A 262 9.84 11.81 -2.22
C LEU A 262 9.88 13.32 -1.94
N ASP A 263 11.05 13.95 -2.03
CA ASP A 263 11.24 15.41 -2.01
C ASP A 263 10.37 16.11 -3.06
N VAL A 264 10.11 15.45 -4.19
CA VAL A 264 9.25 15.95 -5.26
C VAL A 264 7.82 16.27 -4.80
N LEU A 265 7.31 15.62 -3.74
CA LEU A 265 5.98 15.94 -3.22
C LEU A 265 5.90 17.36 -2.63
N LEU A 266 7.03 17.93 -2.24
CA LEU A 266 7.17 19.25 -1.62
C LEU A 266 7.71 20.33 -2.56
N THR A 267 8.18 19.95 -3.77
CA THR A 267 8.78 20.87 -4.74
C THR A 267 7.89 21.97 -5.31
N PRO A 268 6.55 21.82 -5.44
CA PRO A 268 5.72 22.88 -6.01
C PRO A 268 5.85 24.20 -5.27
N LYS A 269 5.88 25.30 -6.03
CA LYS A 269 5.89 26.65 -5.45
C LYS A 269 4.57 26.91 -4.72
N VAL A 270 4.65 27.63 -3.60
CA VAL A 270 3.46 28.10 -2.89
C VAL A 270 2.77 29.15 -3.75
N ARG A 271 1.52 28.88 -4.15
CA ARG A 271 0.67 29.80 -4.93
C ARG A 271 -0.50 30.29 -4.07
N PRO A 272 -1.16 31.40 -4.44
CA PRO A 272 -2.39 31.81 -3.76
C PRO A 272 -3.44 30.69 -3.78
N GLY A 273 -3.91 30.29 -2.59
CA GLY A 273 -4.84 29.18 -2.42
C GLY A 273 -4.20 27.82 -2.11
N SER A 274 -2.88 27.69 -2.25
CA SER A 274 -2.15 26.50 -1.77
C SER A 274 -2.12 26.45 -0.25
N LEU A 275 -2.11 25.23 0.30
CA LEU A 275 -1.82 24.99 1.70
C LEU A 275 -0.32 25.14 1.96
N GLU A 276 0.06 26.23 2.62
CA GLU A 276 1.45 26.52 2.98
C GLU A 276 1.74 26.15 4.44
N TYR A 277 2.90 25.55 4.67
CA TYR A 277 3.44 25.34 6.00
C TYR A 277 4.97 25.43 5.99
N MET A 278 5.52 26.36 6.78
CA MET A 278 6.97 26.62 6.88
C MET A 278 7.62 26.97 5.53
N GLY A 279 6.92 27.72 4.69
CA GLY A 279 7.36 28.16 3.37
C GLY A 279 7.31 27.08 2.29
N VAL A 280 6.67 25.93 2.56
CA VAL A 280 6.59 24.79 1.65
C VAL A 280 5.13 24.46 1.34
N ASN A 281 4.86 24.03 0.11
CA ASN A 281 3.54 23.56 -0.30
C ASN A 281 3.25 22.19 0.34
N MET A 282 2.08 22.06 0.99
CA MET A 282 1.60 20.85 1.66
C MET A 282 0.35 20.25 1.03
N ASP A 283 -0.05 20.69 -0.17
CA ASP A 283 -1.29 20.25 -0.82
C ASP A 283 -1.29 18.72 -1.01
N ALA A 284 -0.21 18.17 -1.57
CA ALA A 284 -0.09 16.72 -1.79
C ALA A 284 -0.10 15.93 -0.47
N VAL A 285 0.58 16.42 0.56
CA VAL A 285 0.62 15.78 1.90
C VAL A 285 -0.75 15.84 2.56
N SER A 286 -1.48 16.95 2.39
CA SER A 286 -2.85 17.09 2.90
C SER A 286 -3.80 16.10 2.22
N ILE A 287 -3.73 15.96 0.89
CA ILE A 287 -4.55 14.98 0.16
C ILE A 287 -4.26 13.55 0.62
N LEU A 288 -2.99 13.20 0.87
CA LEU A 288 -2.63 11.89 1.41
C LEU A 288 -3.20 11.68 2.83
N LEU A 289 -3.21 12.72 3.66
CA LEU A 289 -3.78 12.66 5.01
C LEU A 289 -5.31 12.51 4.97
N ASP A 290 -5.98 13.26 4.09
CA ASP A 290 -7.43 13.18 3.87
C ASP A 290 -7.83 11.83 3.26
N PHE A 291 -6.98 11.26 2.40
CA PHE A 291 -7.14 9.90 1.88
C PHE A 291 -7.04 8.86 3.01
N LEU A 292 -6.04 8.98 3.89
CA LEU A 292 -5.92 8.11 5.07
C LEU A 292 -7.16 8.22 5.97
N GLU A 293 -7.64 9.43 6.27
CA GLU A 293 -8.80 9.64 7.13
C GLU A 293 -10.08 9.03 6.52
N ARG A 294 -10.33 9.23 5.23
CA ARG A 294 -11.47 8.59 4.53
C ARG A 294 -11.40 7.07 4.59
N ARG A 295 -10.22 6.47 4.41
CA ARG A 295 -10.04 5.01 4.51
C ARG A 295 -10.24 4.48 5.94
N LEU A 296 -9.84 5.25 6.96
CA LEU A 296 -10.10 4.93 8.36
C LEU A 296 -11.60 4.91 8.67
N ASP A 297 -12.34 5.89 8.17
CA ASP A 297 -13.78 6.02 8.44
C ASP A 297 -14.62 4.91 7.81
N ARG A 298 -14.16 4.33 6.69
CA ARG A 298 -14.84 3.22 6.02
C ARG A 298 -14.69 1.88 6.73
N GLY A 299 -13.58 1.64 7.43
CA GLY A 299 -13.40 0.42 8.24
C GLY A 299 -13.21 -0.91 7.48
N HIS A 300 -13.23 -0.93 6.15
CA HIS A 300 -13.13 -2.16 5.35
C HIS A 300 -11.70 -2.49 4.92
N LYS A 301 -11.31 -3.78 5.00
CA LYS A 301 -10.00 -4.32 4.55
C LYS A 301 -8.81 -3.47 5.01
N LEU A 302 -8.77 -3.14 6.30
CA LEU A 302 -7.83 -2.17 6.88
C LEU A 302 -6.36 -2.42 6.51
N LYS A 303 -5.93 -3.69 6.48
CA LYS A 303 -4.55 -4.05 6.11
C LYS A 303 -4.18 -3.57 4.70
N GLU A 304 -4.92 -3.99 3.68
CA GLU A 304 -4.66 -3.60 2.28
C GLU A 304 -4.90 -2.11 2.03
N SER A 305 -5.85 -1.52 2.78
CA SER A 305 -6.31 -0.15 2.59
C SER A 305 -5.42 0.91 3.25
N LEU A 306 -4.92 0.66 4.46
CA LEU A 306 -4.21 1.65 5.28
C LEU A 306 -2.69 1.53 5.21
N THR A 307 -2.16 0.31 5.11
CA THR A 307 -0.71 0.07 5.19
C THR A 307 0.08 0.89 4.17
N PRO A 308 -0.32 0.98 2.88
CA PRO A 308 0.43 1.75 1.90
C PRO A 308 0.52 3.25 2.23
N VAL A 309 -0.59 3.88 2.60
CA VAL A 309 -0.62 5.31 2.92
C VAL A 309 0.09 5.61 4.25
N LEU A 310 -0.06 4.75 5.26
CA LEU A 310 0.65 4.90 6.54
C LEU A 310 2.15 4.81 6.34
N ASN A 311 2.64 3.81 5.59
CA ASN A 311 4.06 3.67 5.33
C ASN A 311 4.60 4.86 4.53
N LEU A 312 3.89 5.31 3.49
CA LEU A 312 4.30 6.47 2.69
C LEU A 312 4.41 7.74 3.55
N LEU A 313 3.40 8.02 4.39
CA LEU A 313 3.41 9.20 5.27
C LEU A 313 4.49 9.09 6.35
N THR A 314 4.73 7.87 6.88
CA THR A 314 5.76 7.59 7.89
C THR A 314 7.15 7.87 7.33
N GLU A 315 7.49 7.28 6.19
CA GLU A 315 8.81 7.45 5.59
C GLU A 315 9.02 8.87 5.07
N SER A 316 7.98 9.50 4.51
CA SER A 316 8.03 10.92 4.15
C SER A 316 8.28 11.81 5.36
N ALA A 317 7.69 11.49 6.52
CA ALA A 317 7.91 12.21 7.77
C ALA A 317 9.28 11.92 8.39
N ARG A 318 9.87 10.75 8.15
CA ARG A 318 11.22 10.41 8.62
C ARG A 318 12.25 11.30 7.89
N VAL A 319 12.15 11.39 6.57
CA VAL A 319 13.08 12.14 5.73
C VAL A 319 12.83 13.65 5.74
N HIS A 320 11.58 14.10 5.63
CA HIS A 320 11.26 15.51 5.45
C HIS A 320 10.74 16.16 6.73
N ARG A 321 11.55 17.05 7.31
CA ARG A 321 11.21 17.76 8.57
C ARG A 321 9.90 18.55 8.47
N GLN A 322 9.66 19.22 7.34
CA GLN A 322 8.47 20.04 7.09
C GLN A 322 7.21 19.16 7.07
N THR A 323 7.26 18.04 6.35
CA THR A 323 6.19 17.01 6.34
C THR A 323 5.90 16.51 7.75
N ARG A 324 6.94 16.15 8.51
CA ARG A 324 6.79 15.68 9.89
C ARG A 324 6.11 16.70 10.78
N LYS A 325 6.54 17.96 10.77
CA LYS A 325 5.96 19.03 11.59
C LYS A 325 4.51 19.33 11.17
N PHE A 326 4.22 19.35 9.87
CA PHE A 326 2.86 19.52 9.35
C PHE A 326 1.92 18.39 9.80
N LEU A 327 2.33 17.13 9.58
CA LEU A 327 1.57 15.96 10.01
C LEU A 327 1.42 15.90 11.54
N LYS A 328 2.48 16.24 12.30
CA LYS A 328 2.42 16.32 13.76
C LYS A 328 1.37 17.32 14.22
N ALA A 329 1.29 18.51 13.59
CA ALA A 329 0.32 19.54 13.93
C ALA A 329 -1.12 19.12 13.61
N LYS A 330 -1.34 18.38 12.52
CA LYS A 330 -2.67 17.90 12.10
C LYS A 330 -3.14 16.65 12.86
N VAL A 331 -2.27 15.66 13.02
CA VAL A 331 -2.59 14.36 13.62
C VAL A 331 -2.54 14.40 15.14
N LEU A 332 -1.53 15.05 15.72
CA LEU A 332 -1.28 15.08 17.17
C LEU A 332 -1.12 16.52 17.65
N PRO A 333 -2.18 17.36 17.56
CA PRO A 333 -2.12 18.72 18.06
C PRO A 333 -1.79 18.76 19.57
N PRO A 334 -1.26 19.89 20.09
CA PRO A 334 -0.99 20.04 21.52
C PRO A 334 -2.19 19.62 22.38
N LEU A 335 -1.93 18.81 23.42
CA LEU A 335 -2.98 18.22 24.24
C LEU A 335 -3.64 19.28 25.11
N ARG A 336 -4.96 19.47 24.96
CA ARG A 336 -5.76 20.31 25.86
C ARG A 336 -6.68 19.46 26.76
N ASP A 337 -7.36 18.47 26.18
CA ASP A 337 -8.17 17.52 26.92
C ASP A 337 -7.38 16.22 27.18
N VAL A 338 -7.19 15.91 28.47
CA VAL A 338 -6.54 14.70 29.00
C VAL A 338 -7.45 13.91 29.94
N ARG A 339 -8.77 14.16 29.91
CA ARG A 339 -9.74 13.41 30.74
C ARG A 339 -10.12 12.07 30.10
N ASN A 340 -10.22 12.08 28.78
CA ASN A 340 -10.56 10.89 28.00
C ASN A 340 -9.30 10.09 27.66
N ARG A 341 -9.46 8.75 27.52
CA ARG A 341 -8.35 7.91 27.07
C ARG A 341 -7.93 8.26 25.64
N PRO A 342 -6.65 8.13 25.29
CA PRO A 342 -6.15 8.47 23.95
C PRO A 342 -6.87 7.78 22.79
N GLU A 343 -7.35 6.55 22.96
CA GLU A 343 -8.10 5.78 21.97
C GLU A 343 -9.60 6.18 21.86
N VAL A 344 -10.13 6.97 22.79
CA VAL A 344 -11.54 7.35 22.82
C VAL A 344 -11.76 8.70 22.14
N GLY A 345 -12.61 8.71 21.10
CA GLY A 345 -13.00 9.90 20.35
C GLY A 345 -12.94 9.70 18.83
N ASN A 346 -13.30 10.76 18.10
CA ASN A 346 -13.42 10.76 16.65
C ASN A 346 -12.32 11.58 15.94
N SER A 347 -11.34 12.11 16.66
CA SER A 347 -10.19 12.74 16.01
C SER A 347 -9.30 11.70 15.33
N LEU A 348 -8.51 12.13 14.34
CA LEU A 348 -7.55 11.26 13.67
C LEU A 348 -6.56 10.60 14.64
N ARG A 349 -6.11 11.32 15.68
CA ARG A 349 -5.34 10.75 16.80
C ARG A 349 -6.06 9.54 17.39
N ASN A 350 -7.31 9.71 17.80
CA ASN A 350 -8.04 8.66 18.49
C ASN A 350 -8.24 7.42 17.60
N LYS A 351 -8.56 7.64 16.32
CA LYS A 351 -8.69 6.58 15.31
C LYS A 351 -7.39 5.79 15.16
N LEU A 352 -6.25 6.47 15.05
CA LEU A 352 -4.93 5.83 14.90
C LEU A 352 -4.48 5.12 16.18
N VAL A 353 -4.70 5.70 17.37
CA VAL A 353 -4.36 5.05 18.64
C VAL A 353 -5.17 3.77 18.84
N ARG A 354 -6.45 3.74 18.44
CA ARG A 354 -7.25 2.49 18.42
C ARG A 354 -6.64 1.39 17.56
N LEU A 355 -5.96 1.74 16.47
CA LEU A 355 -5.31 0.75 15.61
C LEU A 355 -4.07 0.12 16.26
N MET A 356 -3.42 0.76 17.23
CA MET A 356 -2.23 0.24 17.90
C MET A 356 -2.50 -1.06 18.69
N THR A 357 -3.77 -1.33 19.01
CA THR A 357 -4.23 -2.54 19.68
C THR A 357 -5.09 -3.43 18.77
N HIS A 358 -5.04 -3.20 17.45
CA HIS A 358 -5.73 -4.02 16.47
C HIS A 358 -5.16 -5.45 16.39
N ILE A 359 -6.00 -6.41 16.00
CA ILE A 359 -5.66 -7.84 15.94
C ILE A 359 -4.63 -8.11 14.85
N ASP A 360 -4.74 -7.44 13.71
CA ASP A 360 -3.78 -7.51 12.61
C ASP A 360 -2.45 -6.84 12.99
N THR A 361 -1.37 -7.62 12.93
CA THR A 361 -0.02 -7.20 13.34
C THR A 361 0.58 -6.13 12.46
N ASP A 362 0.23 -6.11 11.17
CA ASP A 362 0.79 -5.14 10.23
C ASP A 362 0.11 -3.79 10.44
N VAL A 363 -1.22 -3.79 10.57
CA VAL A 363 -1.99 -2.55 10.84
C VAL A 363 -1.55 -1.92 12.16
N LYS A 364 -1.44 -2.71 13.24
CA LYS A 364 -1.04 -2.16 14.54
C LYS A 364 0.38 -1.60 14.50
N HIS A 365 1.29 -2.27 13.79
CA HIS A 365 2.68 -1.84 13.70
C HIS A 365 2.79 -0.55 12.87
N CYS A 366 2.14 -0.47 11.71
CA CYS A 366 2.19 0.73 10.85
C CYS A 366 1.58 1.95 11.54
N ALA A 367 0.45 1.79 12.25
CA ALA A 367 -0.16 2.89 12.99
C ALA A 367 0.72 3.38 14.15
N ALA A 368 1.31 2.45 14.91
CA ALA A 368 2.21 2.79 16.01
C ALA A 368 3.49 3.46 15.50
N GLU A 369 4.08 2.95 14.43
CA GLU A 369 5.29 3.48 13.80
C GLU A 369 5.07 4.91 13.29
N PHE A 370 3.97 5.15 12.59
CA PHE A 370 3.60 6.48 12.10
C PHE A 370 3.56 7.50 13.24
N LEU A 371 2.85 7.18 14.32
CA LEU A 371 2.73 8.05 15.49
C LEU A 371 4.07 8.25 16.21
N PHE A 372 4.93 7.22 16.24
CA PHE A 372 6.24 7.27 16.86
C PHE A 372 7.20 8.21 16.10
N VAL A 373 7.23 8.11 14.76
CA VAL A 373 8.00 9.03 13.89
C VAL A 373 7.51 10.47 14.04
N LEU A 374 6.20 10.71 14.10
CA LEU A 374 5.67 12.05 14.37
C LEU A 374 6.12 12.58 15.74
N CYS A 375 6.33 11.69 16.70
CA CYS A 375 6.87 12.03 18.03
C CYS A 375 8.40 12.18 18.06
N LYS A 376 9.08 12.22 16.91
CA LYS A 376 10.55 12.24 16.79
C LYS A 376 11.22 11.02 17.44
N GLU A 377 10.54 9.86 17.41
CA GLU A 377 11.02 8.61 18.01
C GLU A 377 11.38 8.75 19.50
N SER A 378 10.70 9.68 20.18
CA SER A 378 10.84 9.89 21.63
C SER A 378 9.79 9.09 22.37
N VAL A 379 10.23 8.15 23.22
CA VAL A 379 9.34 7.32 24.05
C VAL A 379 8.45 8.18 24.94
N SER A 380 9.02 9.21 25.59
CA SER A 380 8.26 10.12 26.46
C SER A 380 7.14 10.85 25.70
N ARG A 381 7.45 11.43 24.54
CA ARG A 381 6.46 12.14 23.72
C ARG A 381 5.42 11.18 23.17
N PHE A 382 5.84 10.01 22.73
CA PHE A 382 4.95 8.97 22.22
C PHE A 382 3.93 8.55 23.28
N VAL A 383 4.40 8.17 24.48
CA VAL A 383 3.56 7.81 25.62
C VAL A 383 2.61 8.94 26.02
N LYS A 384 3.06 10.20 26.00
CA LYS A 384 2.19 11.36 26.25
C LYS A 384 0.96 11.38 25.32
N TYR A 385 1.13 11.06 24.03
CA TYR A 385 0.04 11.15 23.05
C TYR A 385 -0.79 9.87 22.92
N THR A 386 -0.23 8.71 23.22
CA THR A 386 -0.89 7.41 22.97
C THR A 386 -1.29 6.69 24.25
N GLY A 387 -0.71 7.04 25.40
CA GLY A 387 -0.76 6.23 26.62
C GLY A 387 0.17 5.01 26.52
N TYR A 388 0.81 4.66 27.62
CA TYR A 388 1.78 3.56 27.65
C TYR A 388 1.14 2.21 27.35
N GLY A 389 -0.11 1.96 27.76
CA GLY A 389 -0.81 0.72 27.46
C GLY A 389 -0.92 0.43 25.95
N ASN A 390 -1.22 1.46 25.15
CA ASN A 390 -1.25 1.34 23.69
C ASN A 390 0.16 1.28 23.09
N ALA A 391 1.12 2.04 23.63
CA ALA A 391 2.50 2.12 23.15
C ALA A 391 3.34 0.87 23.44
N ALA A 392 3.02 0.13 24.51
CA ALA A 392 3.86 -0.96 25.03
C ALA A 392 4.20 -2.02 23.97
N GLY A 393 3.29 -2.31 23.05
CA GLY A 393 3.53 -3.28 21.98
C GLY A 393 4.68 -2.87 21.05
N LEU A 394 4.73 -1.60 20.64
CA LEU A 394 5.81 -1.08 19.80
C LEU A 394 7.11 -0.96 20.61
N LEU A 395 7.02 -0.42 21.83
CA LEU A 395 8.19 -0.22 22.69
C LEU A 395 8.88 -1.55 23.04
N ALA A 396 8.11 -2.60 23.31
CA ALA A 396 8.65 -3.94 23.56
C ALA A 396 9.32 -4.52 22.30
N ALA A 397 8.70 -4.35 21.12
CA ALA A 397 9.27 -4.84 19.86
C ALA A 397 10.59 -4.15 19.49
N ARG A 398 10.81 -2.91 19.95
CA ARG A 398 12.04 -2.13 19.72
C ARG A 398 13.03 -2.17 20.88
N GLY A 399 12.73 -2.87 21.97
CA GLY A 399 13.58 -2.85 23.17
C GLY A 399 13.70 -1.46 23.81
N LEU A 400 12.63 -0.65 23.76
CA LEU A 400 12.61 0.73 24.27
C LEU A 400 11.81 0.89 25.57
N MET A 401 11.54 -0.22 26.27
CA MET A 401 10.71 -0.20 27.49
C MET A 401 11.39 0.55 28.65
N ALA A 402 12.71 0.71 28.62
CA ALA A 402 13.49 1.48 29.60
C ALA A 402 13.42 3.01 29.40
N GLY A 403 12.71 3.50 28.38
CA GLY A 403 12.54 4.95 28.16
C GLY A 403 13.66 5.64 27.37
N GLY A 404 14.39 4.88 26.54
CA GLY A 404 15.44 5.39 25.66
C GLY A 404 14.94 6.21 24.45
N ARG A 405 15.86 6.61 23.60
CA ARG A 405 15.60 7.26 22.30
C ARG A 405 16.34 6.47 21.23
N GLU A 406 15.72 6.21 20.09
CA GLU A 406 16.46 5.64 18.96
C GLU A 406 17.44 6.67 18.39
N GLU A 407 18.58 6.20 17.89
CA GLU A 407 19.56 7.02 17.18
C GLU A 407 18.93 7.56 15.88
N GLY A 408 18.43 8.79 15.90
CA GLY A 408 17.82 9.44 14.75
C GLY A 408 18.18 10.93 14.65
N GLU A 409 18.24 11.45 13.41
CA GLU A 409 18.58 12.84 13.09
C GLU A 409 17.42 13.81 13.41
N TYR A 410 17.18 14.05 14.70
CA TYR A 410 16.08 14.88 15.17
C TYR A 410 16.58 16.13 15.89
N SER A 411 16.17 17.31 15.40
CA SER A 411 16.45 18.60 16.05
C SER A 411 15.93 18.66 17.49
N GLU A 412 16.55 19.52 18.30
CA GLU A 412 16.18 19.79 19.71
C GLU A 412 14.71 20.20 19.89
N ASP A 413 14.23 20.08 21.12
CA ASP A 413 12.82 20.05 21.46
C ASP A 413 12.16 21.42 21.58
N GLU A 414 11.07 21.60 20.85
CA GLU A 414 10.09 22.65 21.12
C GLU A 414 9.17 22.11 22.23
N ASP A 415 9.06 22.86 23.34
CA ASP A 415 8.05 22.57 24.37
C ASP A 415 6.66 22.77 23.76
N THR A 416 5.87 21.70 23.77
CA THR A 416 4.50 21.66 23.22
C THR A 416 3.48 21.37 24.32
N ASP A 417 3.89 21.44 25.59
CA ASP A 417 3.01 21.33 26.73
C ASP A 417 2.14 22.59 26.80
N THR A 418 0.83 22.43 26.66
CA THR A 418 -0.11 23.53 26.92
C THR A 418 -0.22 23.75 28.43
N GLU A 419 -0.71 24.91 28.84
CA GLU A 419 -0.91 25.19 30.26
C GLU A 419 -1.87 24.19 30.92
N GLU A 420 -2.94 23.80 30.23
CA GLU A 420 -3.88 22.77 30.72
C GLU A 420 -3.19 21.40 30.92
N TYR A 421 -2.26 21.04 30.02
CA TYR A 421 -1.49 19.81 30.15
C TYR A 421 -0.52 19.88 31.34
N LYS A 422 0.18 21.01 31.54
CA LYS A 422 1.13 21.19 32.65
C LYS A 422 0.44 21.05 34.01
N GLU A 423 -0.74 21.63 34.16
CA GLU A 423 -1.55 21.51 35.38
C GLU A 423 -2.02 20.08 35.64
N ALA A 424 -2.41 19.36 34.58
CA ALA A 424 -2.94 18.00 34.70
C ALA A 424 -1.85 16.93 34.85
N LYS A 425 -0.64 17.17 34.34
CA LYS A 425 0.48 16.21 34.25
C LYS A 425 0.74 15.40 35.52
N PRO A 426 0.72 15.97 36.75
CA PRO A 426 0.94 15.20 37.97
C PRO A 426 -0.13 14.14 38.26
N ASN A 427 -1.33 14.31 37.70
CA ASN A 427 -2.49 13.44 37.94
C ASN A 427 -2.78 12.51 36.74
N ILE A 428 -1.99 12.57 35.67
CA ILE A 428 -2.16 11.68 34.50
C ILE A 428 -1.54 10.32 34.82
N ASN A 429 -2.34 9.25 34.69
CA ASN A 429 -1.83 7.90 34.74
C ASN A 429 -1.08 7.59 33.42
N PRO A 430 0.23 7.28 33.46
CA PRO A 430 1.02 7.01 32.24
C PRO A 430 0.50 5.82 31.42
N VAL A 431 -0.11 4.82 32.07
CA VAL A 431 -0.64 3.63 31.41
C VAL A 431 -1.87 3.97 30.58
N THR A 432 -2.82 4.67 31.18
CA THR A 432 -4.11 4.99 30.53
C THR A 432 -4.09 6.30 29.75
N GLY A 433 -3.06 7.14 29.94
CA GLY A 433 -2.90 8.42 29.25
C GLY A 433 -3.96 9.45 29.61
N ARG A 434 -4.67 9.27 30.73
CA ARG A 434 -5.72 10.18 31.21
C ARG A 434 -5.54 10.55 32.68
N VAL A 435 -6.17 11.65 33.08
CA VAL A 435 -6.34 12.00 34.49
C VAL A 435 -7.31 11.01 35.12
N GLU A 436 -6.87 10.34 36.18
CA GLU A 436 -7.72 9.43 36.95
C GLU A 436 -8.17 10.11 38.24
N GLU A 437 -9.43 9.90 38.61
CA GLU A 437 -9.92 10.29 39.92
C GLU A 437 -9.15 9.51 40.98
N LYS A 438 -8.69 10.20 42.02
CA LYS A 438 -8.01 9.55 43.15
C LYS A 438 -9.02 8.63 43.82
N LEU A 439 -8.84 7.32 43.62
CA LEU A 439 -9.62 6.31 44.31
C LEU A 439 -9.39 6.45 45.83
N PRO A 440 -10.42 6.22 46.66
CA PRO A 440 -10.25 6.16 48.11
C PRO A 440 -9.25 5.06 48.46
N ASN A 441 -8.40 5.30 49.47
CA ASN A 441 -7.35 4.36 49.82
C ASN A 441 -8.00 3.10 50.41
N PRO A 442 -7.82 1.90 49.83
CA PRO A 442 -8.42 0.66 50.34
C PRO A 442 -8.00 0.32 51.78
N MET A 443 -6.87 0.87 52.24
CA MET A 443 -6.30 0.68 53.57
C MET A 443 -6.73 1.79 54.55
N GLU A 444 -7.58 2.72 54.13
CA GLU A 444 -8.12 3.79 54.96
C GLU A 444 -9.02 3.21 56.05
N GLY A 445 -8.74 3.53 57.32
CA GLY A 445 -9.45 2.97 58.47
C GLY A 445 -8.93 1.62 58.99
N MET A 446 -7.90 1.03 58.36
CA MET A 446 -7.23 -0.16 58.89
C MET A 446 -6.14 0.20 59.91
N THR A 447 -5.99 -0.61 60.97
CA THR A 447 -4.85 -0.51 61.90
C THR A 447 -3.55 -0.99 61.24
N GLU A 448 -2.38 -0.59 61.74
CA GLU A 448 -1.10 -1.04 61.18
C GLU A 448 -0.97 -2.58 61.18
N GLU A 449 -1.41 -3.25 62.24
CA GLU A 449 -1.44 -4.72 62.29
C GLU A 449 -2.31 -5.34 61.18
N GLN A 450 -3.45 -4.72 60.86
CA GLN A 450 -4.31 -5.19 59.77
C GLN A 450 -3.65 -4.97 58.40
N LYS A 451 -2.93 -3.86 58.23
CA LYS A 451 -2.18 -3.59 57.00
C LYS A 451 -1.06 -4.62 56.79
N GLU A 452 -0.31 -4.92 57.84
CA GLU A 452 0.74 -5.95 57.81
C GLU A 452 0.16 -7.34 57.50
N TYR A 453 -0.98 -7.68 58.10
CA TYR A 453 -1.66 -8.95 57.84
C TYR A 453 -2.09 -9.09 56.37
N GLU A 454 -2.74 -8.08 55.79
CA GLU A 454 -3.13 -8.11 54.38
C GLU A 454 -1.92 -8.08 53.43
N ALA A 455 -0.85 -7.36 53.77
CA ALA A 455 0.40 -7.39 53.02
C ALA A 455 1.03 -8.79 53.01
N MET A 456 1.08 -9.46 54.16
CA MET A 456 1.64 -10.82 54.27
C MET A 456 0.79 -11.85 53.50
N LYS A 457 -0.53 -11.67 53.50
CA LYS A 457 -1.45 -12.48 52.71
C LYS A 457 -1.24 -12.30 51.21
N LEU A 458 -1.03 -11.06 50.73
CA LEU A 458 -0.67 -10.76 49.35
C LEU A 458 0.67 -11.42 48.96
N VAL A 459 1.70 -11.32 49.81
CA VAL A 459 3.00 -11.96 49.58
C VAL A 459 2.85 -13.48 49.45
N ASN A 460 2.09 -14.11 50.35
CA ASN A 460 1.83 -15.56 50.29
C ASN A 460 1.08 -15.96 49.01
N MET A 461 0.15 -15.13 48.55
CA MET A 461 -0.55 -15.34 47.28
C MET A 461 0.41 -15.24 46.08
N PHE A 462 1.27 -14.22 46.02
CA PHE A 462 2.27 -14.08 44.95
C PHE A 462 3.29 -15.22 44.94
N ASP A 463 3.80 -15.62 46.11
CA ASP A 463 4.74 -16.74 46.25
C ASP A 463 4.10 -18.05 45.77
N LYS A 464 2.85 -18.31 46.16
CA LYS A 464 2.11 -19.49 45.68
C LYS A 464 1.97 -19.51 44.16
N LEU A 465 1.51 -18.40 43.56
CA LEU A 465 1.33 -18.29 42.12
C LEU A 465 2.67 -18.42 41.35
N SER A 466 3.76 -17.90 41.92
CA SER A 466 5.09 -18.00 41.31
C SER A 466 5.64 -19.43 41.39
N ARG A 467 5.50 -20.12 42.54
CA ARG A 467 5.93 -21.53 42.70
C ARG A 467 5.16 -22.49 41.81
N GLU A 468 3.87 -22.24 41.63
CA GLU A 468 3.01 -23.00 40.72
C GLU A 468 3.24 -22.65 39.25
N GLN A 469 4.21 -21.76 38.93
CA GLN A 469 4.53 -21.30 37.57
C GLN A 469 3.32 -20.68 36.84
N VAL A 470 2.35 -20.17 37.60
CA VAL A 470 1.18 -19.45 37.06
C VAL A 470 1.59 -18.04 36.64
N ILE A 471 2.53 -17.42 37.37
CA ILE A 471 3.08 -16.10 37.05
C ILE A 471 4.62 -16.15 37.06
N GLN A 472 5.22 -15.44 36.12
CA GLN A 472 6.68 -15.24 36.05
C GLN A 472 6.97 -13.73 36.15
N PRO A 473 7.65 -13.27 37.22
CA PRO A 473 8.11 -11.89 37.30
C PRO A 473 9.10 -11.57 36.18
N MET A 474 8.84 -10.48 35.46
CA MET A 474 9.69 -9.95 34.39
C MET A 474 10.28 -8.60 34.82
N GLY A 475 11.51 -8.33 34.39
CA GLY A 475 12.18 -7.03 34.52
C GLY A 475 12.56 -6.48 33.15
N ILE A 476 12.85 -5.19 33.10
CA ILE A 476 13.39 -4.52 31.92
C ILE A 476 14.91 -4.54 32.05
N THR A 477 15.60 -5.07 31.05
CA THR A 477 17.07 -5.06 30.98
C THR A 477 17.58 -3.64 30.70
N PRO A 478 18.87 -3.36 30.91
CA PRO A 478 19.45 -2.08 30.50
C PRO A 478 19.32 -1.81 29.00
N SER A 479 19.33 -2.87 28.19
CA SER A 479 19.02 -2.84 26.75
C SER A 479 17.53 -2.60 26.42
N GLY A 480 16.69 -2.31 27.43
CA GLY A 480 15.28 -1.97 27.30
C GLY A 480 14.36 -3.12 26.85
N SER A 481 14.87 -4.36 26.89
CA SER A 481 14.14 -5.59 26.56
C SER A 481 13.53 -6.25 27.79
N LEU A 482 12.52 -7.11 27.60
CA LEU A 482 11.91 -7.86 28.70
C LEU A 482 12.67 -9.16 28.96
N ALA A 483 13.10 -9.38 30.20
CA ALA A 483 13.74 -10.61 30.66
C ALA A 483 13.14 -11.07 32.00
N PRO A 484 13.28 -12.34 32.41
CA PRO A 484 12.95 -12.75 33.77
C PRO A 484 13.62 -11.84 34.80
N LEU A 485 12.90 -11.44 35.84
CA LEU A 485 13.35 -10.42 36.79
C LEU A 485 14.75 -10.73 37.37
N GLN A 486 15.06 -12.00 37.64
CA GLN A 486 16.37 -12.43 38.12
C GLN A 486 17.50 -12.13 37.13
N ASN A 487 17.25 -12.25 35.83
CA ASN A 487 18.22 -11.98 34.79
C ASN A 487 18.40 -10.46 34.63
N ALA A 488 17.31 -9.71 34.56
CA ALA A 488 17.37 -8.25 34.47
C ALA A 488 18.12 -7.62 35.67
N ILE A 489 17.93 -8.14 36.89
CA ILE A 489 18.66 -7.67 38.07
C ILE A 489 20.16 -7.97 37.96
N ARG A 490 20.55 -9.13 37.41
CA ARG A 490 21.96 -9.48 37.19
C ARG A 490 22.60 -8.55 36.14
N ASP A 491 21.92 -8.34 35.02
CA ASP A 491 22.41 -7.48 33.95
C ASP A 491 22.65 -6.04 34.43
N VAL A 492 21.75 -5.50 35.27
CA VAL A 492 21.91 -4.17 35.89
C VAL A 492 23.08 -4.14 36.88
N ALA A 493 23.32 -5.23 37.62
CA ALA A 493 24.45 -5.31 38.54
C ALA A 493 25.80 -5.38 37.80
N ASP A 494 25.85 -6.11 36.69
CA ASP A 494 27.05 -6.29 35.87
C ASP A 494 27.43 -4.98 35.14
N GLU A 495 26.47 -4.22 34.59
CA GLU A 495 26.72 -2.89 34.01
C GLU A 495 27.25 -1.88 35.04
N ARG A 496 26.67 -1.86 36.25
CA ARG A 496 27.16 -0.97 37.32
C ARG A 496 28.60 -1.30 37.73
N SER A 497 28.96 -2.59 37.72
CA SER A 497 30.31 -3.03 38.06
C SER A 497 31.36 -2.73 36.98
N SER A 498 30.95 -2.67 35.70
CA SER A 498 31.83 -2.32 34.58
C SER A 498 32.00 -0.79 34.40
N SER A 499 30.96 -0.01 34.69
CA SER A 499 31.08 1.47 34.69
C SER A 499 31.97 2.00 35.82
N ASP A 500 32.04 1.31 36.96
CA ASP A 500 32.89 1.70 38.10
C ASP A 500 34.37 1.33 37.88
N SER A 501 34.69 0.43 36.94
CA SER A 501 36.06 0.05 36.61
C SER A 501 36.76 0.99 35.62
N ASP A 502 36.01 1.81 34.87
CA ASP A 502 36.57 2.74 33.87
C ASP A 502 36.90 4.14 34.44
N LEU A 503 36.66 4.38 35.73
CA LEU A 503 36.99 5.64 36.42
C LEU A 503 38.36 5.64 37.12
N GLY A 504 39.24 4.67 36.82
CA GLY A 504 40.50 4.53 37.51
C GLY A 504 41.65 4.06 36.65
N LEU A 505 42.01 4.80 35.60
CA LEU A 505 43.36 4.81 35.02
C LEU A 505 43.60 6.15 34.29
N ASP A 506 43.96 7.18 35.07
CA ASP A 506 44.84 8.28 34.64
C ASP A 506 46.22 8.08 35.28
#